data_AF-A0A9E7EEJ8-F1
#
_entry.id   AF-A0A9E7EEJ8-F1
#
_cell.length_a   1.000
_cell.length_b   1.000
_cell.length_c   1.000
_cell.angle_alpha   90.00
_cell.angle_beta   90.00
_cell.angle_gamma   90.00
#
_symmetry.space_group_name_H-M   'P 1'
#
loop_
_entity.id
_entity.type
_entity.pdbx_description
1 polymer ?
#
loop_
_entity_poly.entity_id
_entity_poly.type
_entity_poly.pdbx_seq_one_letter_code
_entity_poly.pdbx_strand_id
1 'polypeptide(L)'
;MAAMASSSFSYRRVRGGFLHQIMCRKKERDRDHHHPFEVVEITPPPRSLGVRCFPSNIHCGDSVTIEGQTYTVSAVTHRYQLRKGKYEPREKRLDVQSTSRYILNLYLENLLEQS
;
A
#
# COMPACT_ATOMS: atom_id res chain seq x y z
N MET A 1 -22.74 -33.51 -9.70
CA MET A 1 -22.02 -33.05 -8.49
C MET A 1 -20.58 -32.71 -8.87
N ALA A 2 -20.20 -31.43 -8.82
CA ALA A 2 -18.82 -30.97 -8.55
C ALA A 2 -18.87 -29.45 -8.35
N ALA A 3 -18.56 -28.99 -7.15
CA ALA A 3 -18.65 -27.60 -6.73
C ALA A 3 -17.46 -26.78 -7.24
N MET A 4 -17.72 -25.59 -7.77
CA MET A 4 -16.70 -24.62 -8.16
C MET A 4 -16.11 -23.98 -6.90
N ALA A 5 -14.87 -24.30 -6.57
CA ALA A 5 -14.14 -23.67 -5.47
C ALA A 5 -13.76 -22.25 -5.88
N SER A 6 -14.51 -21.28 -5.38
CA SER A 6 -14.20 -19.86 -5.46
C SER A 6 -12.87 -19.58 -4.74
N SER A 7 -11.90 -19.03 -5.47
CA SER A 7 -10.65 -18.52 -4.91
C SER A 7 -10.95 -17.37 -3.95
N SER A 8 -10.89 -17.66 -2.66
CA SER A 8 -11.14 -16.69 -1.60
C SER A 8 -9.98 -15.70 -1.51
N PHE A 9 -10.24 -14.47 -1.96
CA PHE A 9 -9.49 -13.31 -1.49
C PHE A 9 -9.62 -13.28 0.03
N SER A 10 -8.50 -13.43 0.75
CA SER A 10 -8.50 -13.35 2.21
C SER A 10 -8.53 -11.88 2.63
N TYR A 11 -9.65 -11.22 2.39
CA TYR A 11 -10.02 -10.01 3.13
C TYR A 11 -10.37 -10.44 4.54
N ARG A 12 -9.42 -10.38 5.49
CA ARG A 12 -9.80 -10.46 6.90
C ARG A 12 -10.47 -9.14 7.26
N ARG A 13 -11.79 -9.11 7.12
CA ARG A 13 -12.68 -8.07 7.67
C ARG A 13 -12.60 -8.18 9.20
N VAL A 14 -11.60 -7.54 9.79
CA VAL A 14 -11.58 -7.27 11.24
C VAL A 14 -12.48 -6.05 11.44
N ARG A 15 -13.48 -6.17 12.32
CA ARG A 15 -14.44 -5.10 12.65
C ARG A 15 -13.67 -3.79 12.89
N GLY A 16 -13.84 -2.81 12.00
CA GLY A 16 -13.36 -1.43 12.19
C GLY A 16 -12.17 -0.93 11.36
N GLY A 17 -11.62 -1.70 10.40
CA GLY A 17 -10.58 -1.17 9.50
C GLY A 17 -10.05 -2.19 8.48
N PHE A 18 -9.64 -1.72 7.30
CA PHE A 18 -9.04 -2.55 6.25
C PHE A 18 -7.53 -2.72 6.52
N LEU A 19 -7.14 -3.85 7.13
CA LEU A 19 -5.74 -4.21 7.31
C LEU A 19 -5.22 -4.98 6.09
N HIS A 20 -4.36 -4.34 5.31
CA HIS A 20 -3.68 -4.98 4.17
C HIS A 20 -2.46 -5.76 4.66
N GLN A 21 -2.50 -7.09 4.53
CA GLN A 21 -1.39 -7.98 4.87
C GLN A 21 -0.48 -8.19 3.64
N ILE A 22 0.84 -8.28 3.88
CA ILE A 22 1.85 -8.50 2.84
C ILE A 22 1.55 -9.81 2.07
N MET A 23 1.30 -9.69 0.76
CA MET A 23 0.96 -10.82 -0.11
C MET A 23 2.18 -11.35 -0.87
N CYS A 24 3.18 -11.86 -0.16
CA CYS A 24 4.30 -12.54 -0.80
C CYS A 24 4.04 -14.06 -0.87
N ARG A 25 3.16 -14.52 -1.78
CA ARG A 25 3.05 -15.96 -2.10
C ARG A 25 3.46 -16.22 -3.55
N LYS A 26 4.35 -17.20 -3.71
CA LYS A 26 5.04 -17.56 -4.95
C LYS A 26 4.11 -18.21 -5.99
N LYS A 27 4.19 -17.68 -7.21
CA LYS A 27 3.96 -18.29 -8.54
C LYS A 27 2.53 -18.68 -8.93
N GLU A 28 1.87 -17.77 -9.64
CA GLU A 28 1.10 -18.11 -10.84
C GLU A 28 1.51 -17.12 -11.95
N ARG A 29 1.60 -17.61 -13.19
CA ARG A 29 2.14 -16.90 -14.36
C ARG A 29 1.19 -15.78 -14.81
N ASP A 30 1.02 -14.72 -14.02
CA ASP A 30 0.33 -13.52 -14.47
C ASP A 30 1.29 -12.33 -14.48
N ARG A 31 1.78 -12.02 -15.68
CA ARG A 31 2.95 -11.15 -15.92
C ARG A 31 2.69 -9.67 -15.67
N ASP A 32 1.45 -9.25 -15.43
CA ASP A 32 1.12 -7.81 -15.52
C ASP A 32 0.89 -7.07 -14.20
N HIS A 33 0.54 -7.73 -13.09
CA HIS A 33 -0.05 -6.98 -11.95
C HIS A 33 0.69 -7.05 -10.62
N HIS A 34 1.74 -7.87 -10.49
CA HIS A 34 2.47 -8.08 -9.23
C HIS A 34 3.81 -7.34 -9.18
N HIS A 35 3.82 -6.05 -9.56
CA HIS A 35 5.01 -5.20 -9.36
C HIS A 35 5.09 -4.80 -7.89
N PRO A 36 6.19 -5.10 -7.19
CA PRO A 36 6.31 -4.77 -5.78
C PRO A 36 6.48 -3.26 -5.58
N PHE A 37 6.04 -2.78 -4.42
CA PHE A 37 6.20 -1.38 -4.02
C PHE A 37 7.48 -1.21 -3.23
N GLU A 38 8.24 -0.16 -3.55
CA GLU A 38 9.25 0.37 -2.64
C GLU A 38 8.52 1.14 -1.52
N VAL A 39 8.69 0.69 -0.27
CA VAL A 39 8.00 1.28 0.86
C VAL A 39 8.94 2.20 1.61
N VAL A 40 8.51 3.44 1.83
CA VAL A 40 9.27 4.46 2.54
C VAL A 40 8.42 5.05 3.65
N GLU A 41 8.93 4.99 4.87
CA GLU A 41 8.42 5.81 5.97
C GLU A 41 8.87 7.26 5.74
N ILE A 42 7.92 8.15 5.48
CA ILE A 42 8.22 9.56 5.13
C ILE A 42 8.38 10.47 6.34
N THR A 43 8.10 9.97 7.55
CA THR A 43 8.31 10.72 8.80
C THR A 43 9.78 11.13 8.89
N PRO A 44 10.12 12.43 8.96
CA PRO A 44 11.52 12.84 8.98
C PRO A 44 12.30 12.26 10.17
N PRO A 45 13.50 11.68 9.98
CA PRO A 45 14.17 11.46 8.69
C PRO A 45 13.57 10.26 7.91
N PRO A 46 13.45 10.34 6.56
CA PRO A 46 12.87 9.26 5.77
C PRO A 46 13.61 7.93 5.93
N ARG A 47 12.86 6.83 6.07
CA ARG A 47 13.41 5.48 6.25
C ARG A 47 12.85 4.51 5.21
N SER A 48 13.72 3.71 4.59
CA SER A 48 13.29 2.64 3.70
C SER A 48 12.82 1.44 4.52
N LEU A 49 11.59 0.97 4.29
CA LEU A 49 11.02 -0.26 4.88
C LEU A 49 11.17 -1.47 3.94
N GLY A 50 11.88 -1.28 2.82
CA GLY A 50 12.15 -2.28 1.82
C GLY A 50 11.07 -2.44 0.76
N VAL A 51 11.23 -3.45 -0.07
CA VAL A 51 10.36 -3.74 -1.21
C VAL A 51 9.32 -4.79 -0.82
N ARG A 52 8.02 -4.47 -0.93
CA ARG A 52 6.91 -5.31 -0.47
C ARG A 52 5.81 -5.44 -1.51
N CYS A 53 5.14 -6.59 -1.53
CA CYS A 53 3.99 -6.83 -2.39
C CYS A 53 2.69 -6.45 -1.66
N PHE A 54 1.99 -5.47 -2.22
CA PHE A 54 0.65 -5.06 -1.83
C PHE A 54 -0.31 -5.28 -3.01
N PRO A 55 -1.62 -5.42 -2.75
CA PRO A 55 -2.57 -5.51 -3.84
C PRO A 55 -2.63 -4.16 -4.60
N SER A 56 -3.02 -4.22 -5.87
CA SER A 56 -3.04 -3.04 -6.76
C SER A 56 -4.08 -1.99 -6.38
N ASN A 57 -5.06 -2.35 -5.55
CA ASN A 57 -6.11 -1.48 -5.03
C ASN A 57 -5.77 -0.85 -3.67
N ILE A 58 -4.48 -0.74 -3.33
CA ILE A 58 -4.05 0.00 -2.15
C ILE A 58 -4.24 1.50 -2.38
N HIS A 59 -4.81 2.19 -1.39
CA HIS A 59 -5.17 3.60 -1.46
C HIS A 59 -4.62 4.39 -0.27
N CYS A 60 -4.62 5.71 -0.38
CA CYS A 60 -4.27 6.60 0.73
C CYS A 60 -5.27 6.43 1.88
N GLY A 61 -4.78 6.44 3.12
CA GLY A 61 -5.58 6.17 4.32
C GLY A 61 -5.65 4.69 4.72
N ASP A 62 -5.23 3.77 3.85
CA ASP A 62 -5.19 2.36 4.19
C ASP A 62 -4.19 2.06 5.31
N SER A 63 -4.54 1.10 6.16
CA SER A 63 -3.64 0.57 7.18
C SER A 63 -2.89 -0.66 6.66
N VAL A 64 -1.55 -0.58 6.67
CA VAL A 64 -0.66 -1.66 6.28
C VAL A 64 0.16 -2.12 7.48
N THR A 65 0.39 -3.43 7.59
CA THR A 65 1.25 -3.98 8.64
C THR A 65 2.55 -4.48 8.02
N ILE A 66 3.68 -3.89 8.45
CA ILE A 66 5.02 -4.20 7.97
C ILE A 66 5.87 -4.55 9.19
N GLU A 67 6.44 -5.76 9.21
CA GLU A 67 7.34 -6.22 10.29
C GLU A 67 6.74 -6.08 11.72
N GLY A 68 5.43 -6.25 11.83
CA GLY A 68 4.71 -6.16 13.12
C GLY A 68 4.36 -4.73 13.55
N GLN A 69 4.72 -3.71 12.77
CA GLN A 69 4.31 -2.33 12.98
C GLN A 69 3.20 -1.94 11.99
N THR A 70 2.23 -1.15 12.48
CA THR A 70 1.13 -0.65 11.67
C THR A 70 1.44 0.76 11.19
N TYR A 71 1.32 0.93 9.88
CA TYR A 71 1.50 2.21 9.22
C TYR A 71 0.23 2.58 8.46
N THR A 72 0.03 3.87 8.25
CA THR A 72 -1.01 4.40 7.39
C THR A 72 -0.39 4.90 6.09
N VAL A 73 -1.01 4.54 4.97
CA VAL A 73 -0.57 4.96 3.64
C VAL A 73 -0.84 6.45 3.46
N SER A 74 0.22 7.22 3.24
CA SER A 74 0.14 8.65 2.97
C SER A 74 0.01 8.94 1.48
N ALA A 75 0.77 8.23 0.64
CA ALA A 75 0.71 8.38 -0.82
C ALA A 75 1.06 7.09 -1.56
N VAL A 76 0.45 6.91 -2.72
CA VAL A 76 0.73 5.82 -3.66
C VAL A 76 1.21 6.42 -4.98
N THR A 77 2.45 6.15 -5.36
CA THR A 77 3.09 6.74 -6.54
C THR A 77 3.40 5.67 -7.57
N HIS A 78 2.91 5.84 -8.80
CA HIS A 78 3.26 5.01 -9.95
C HIS A 78 4.09 5.81 -10.95
N ARG A 79 5.32 5.38 -11.20
CA ARG A 79 6.23 6.03 -12.14
C ARG A 79 6.23 5.28 -13.47
N TYR A 80 5.87 5.99 -14.53
CA TYR A 80 5.87 5.49 -15.90
C TYR A 80 7.01 6.10 -16.70
N GLN A 81 7.48 5.38 -17.72
CA GLN A 81 8.50 5.84 -18.65
C GLN A 81 8.02 5.69 -20.10
N LEU A 82 8.23 6.72 -20.92
CA LEU A 82 7.93 6.65 -22.35
C LEU A 82 9.00 5.82 -23.08
N ARG A 83 8.60 4.72 -23.71
CA ARG A 83 9.44 3.82 -24.51
C ARG A 83 8.74 3.48 -25.81
N LYS A 84 9.42 3.66 -26.95
CA LYS A 84 8.90 3.29 -28.30
C LYS A 84 7.47 3.79 -28.56
N GLY A 85 7.16 5.02 -28.14
CA GLY A 85 5.83 5.63 -28.32
C GLY A 85 4.74 5.16 -27.34
N LYS A 86 5.08 4.42 -26.28
CA LYS A 86 4.13 3.94 -25.26
C LYS A 86 4.66 4.20 -23.85
N TYR A 87 3.76 4.49 -22.91
CA TYR A 87 4.11 4.60 -21.49
C TYR A 87 4.18 3.21 -20.86
N GLU A 88 5.34 2.86 -20.33
CA GLU A 88 5.59 1.60 -19.65
C GLU A 88 5.72 1.84 -18.14
N PRO A 89 5.11 1.02 -17.26
CA PRO A 89 5.32 1.11 -15.82
C PRO A 89 6.77 0.81 -15.48
N ARG A 90 7.41 1.66 -14.67
CA ARG A 90 8.81 1.50 -14.27
C ARG A 90 8.94 1.15 -12.80
N GLU A 91 8.33 1.95 -11.94
CA GLU A 91 8.48 1.84 -10.48
C GLU A 91 7.17 2.13 -9.78
N LYS A 92 6.99 1.52 -8.60
CA LYS A 92 5.88 1.81 -7.69
C LYS A 92 6.44 2.11 -6.32
N ARG A 93 5.95 3.18 -5.70
CA ARG A 93 6.38 3.63 -4.38
C ARG A 93 5.18 3.83 -3.48
N LEU A 94 5.29 3.33 -2.25
CA LEU A 94 4.30 3.47 -1.20
C LEU A 94 4.91 4.31 -0.08
N ASP A 95 4.39 5.52 0.10
CA ASP A 95 4.80 6.40 1.18
C ASP A 95 3.89 6.18 2.38
N VAL A 96 4.48 5.86 3.52
CA VAL A 96 3.76 5.51 4.74
C VAL A 96 4.20 6.38 5.91
N GLN A 97 3.29 6.54 6.86
CA GLN A 97 3.56 7.18 8.15
C GLN A 97 3.12 6.23 9.26
N SER A 98 3.71 6.36 10.46
CA SER A 98 3.12 5.67 11.61
C SER A 98 1.68 6.14 11.81
N THR A 99 0.79 5.22 12.18
CA THR A 99 -0.64 5.55 12.34
C THR A 99 -0.85 6.69 13.35
N SER A 100 -0.05 6.72 14.41
CA SER A 100 -0.06 7.82 15.39
C SER A 100 0.30 9.17 14.74
N ARG A 101 1.32 9.23 13.89
CA ARG A 101 1.74 10.47 13.23
C ARG A 101 0.68 10.98 12.26
N TYR A 102 0.07 10.07 11.50
CA TYR A 102 -1.00 10.39 10.55
C TYR A 102 -2.20 11.04 11.26
N ILE A 103 -2.67 10.45 12.38
CA ILE A 103 -3.78 11.00 13.17
C ILE A 103 -3.44 12.38 13.74
N LEU A 104 -2.22 12.56 14.24
CA LEU A 104 -1.78 13.87 14.75
C LEU A 104 -1.76 14.94 13.66
N ASN A 105 -1.30 14.59 12.45
CA ASN A 105 -1.33 15.53 11.33
C ASN A 105 -2.76 15.92 10.95
N LEU A 106 -3.67 14.96 10.84
CA LEU A 106 -5.09 15.24 10.58
C LEU A 106 -5.69 16.20 11.62
N TYR A 107 -5.37 15.99 12.90
CA TYR A 107 -5.84 16.88 13.97
C TYR A 107 -5.29 18.29 13.81
N LEU A 108 -3.98 18.43 13.57
CA LEU A 108 -3.34 19.73 13.40
C LEU A 108 -3.84 20.47 12.17
N GLU A 109 -4.02 19.78 11.04
CA GLU A 109 -4.59 20.34 9.81
C GLU A 109 -6.00 20.88 10.05
N ASN A 110 -6.85 20.13 10.74
CA ASN A 110 -8.20 20.57 11.06
C ASN A 110 -8.23 21.82 11.96
N LEU A 111 -7.30 21.94 12.92
CA LEU A 111 -7.21 23.15 13.74
C LEU A 111 -6.79 24.38 12.92
N LEU A 112 -5.89 24.20 11.96
CA LEU A 112 -5.44 25.28 11.07
C LEU A 112 -6.53 25.70 10.09
N GLU A 113 -7.38 24.77 9.65
CA GLU A 113 -8.53 25.09 8.79
C GLU A 113 -9.62 25.89 9.53
N GLN A 114 -9.69 25.76 10.86
CA GLN A 114 -10.70 26.42 11.69
C GLN A 114 -10.27 27.80 12.25
N SER A 115 -9.01 28.19 12.07
CA SER A 115 -8.47 29.48 12.54
C SER A 115 -8.60 30.58 11.49
#